data_AF-A0ABD0RVQ2-F1
#
_entry.id   AF-A0ABD0RVQ2-F1
#
_cell.length_a   1.000
_cell.length_b   1.000
_cell.length_c   1.000
_cell.angle_alpha   90.00
_cell.angle_beta   90.00
_cell.angle_gamma   90.00
#
_symmetry.space_group_name_H-M   'P 1'
#
loop_
_entity.id
_entity.type
_entity.pdbx_description
1 polymer ?
#
loop_
_entity_poly.entity_id
_entity_poly.type
_entity_poly.pdbx_seq_one_letter_code
_entity_poly.pdbx_strand_id
1 'polypeptide(L)'
;MAFKESRTRESEIQTGIVEDKNISIIDTPGFFNTHLTDEELQEQMTKSLSLAHPGPHVFLLVINLETFKEDERNIAKKIQEIFGAQTFMFTLVLVTGREKMSRREWMLFILDAKFR
;
A
#
# COMPACT_ATOMS: atom_id res chain seq x y z
N MET A 1 -10.81 -13.60 6.41
CA MET A 1 -10.34 -12.44 7.21
C MET A 1 -10.05 -11.32 6.24
N ALA A 2 -10.81 -10.23 6.28
CA ALA A 2 -10.51 -9.03 5.49
C ALA A 2 -9.65 -8.11 6.36
N PHE A 3 -8.55 -7.60 5.82
CA PHE A 3 -7.75 -6.58 6.48
C PHE A 3 -8.65 -5.36 6.74
N LYS A 4 -8.85 -5.06 8.03
CA LYS A 4 -9.58 -3.86 8.46
C LYS A 4 -8.70 -2.65 8.16
N GLU A 5 -9.28 -1.51 7.79
CA GLU A 5 -8.51 -0.27 7.58
C GLU A 5 -7.53 -0.05 8.73
N SER A 6 -6.26 0.02 8.37
CA SER A 6 -5.14 -0.15 9.27
C SER A 6 -4.99 1.09 10.16
N ARG A 7 -5.36 0.89 11.44
CA ARG A 7 -4.71 1.52 12.59
C ARG A 7 -3.44 0.74 12.96
N THR A 8 -2.87 -0.02 12.02
CA THR A 8 -1.75 -0.92 12.25
C THR A 8 -0.52 -0.07 12.57
N ARG A 9 0.01 -0.23 13.78
CA ARG A 9 1.23 0.46 14.24
C ARG A 9 2.48 -0.40 14.07
N GLU A 10 2.31 -1.69 13.81
CA GLU A 10 3.41 -2.64 13.68
C GLU A 10 3.24 -3.53 12.45
N SER A 11 4.34 -3.82 11.75
CA SER A 11 4.30 -4.78 10.66
C SER A 11 4.16 -6.21 11.17
N GLU A 12 3.25 -6.96 10.56
CA GLU A 12 2.91 -8.34 10.92
C GLU A 12 2.78 -9.21 9.67
N ILE A 13 3.22 -10.47 9.75
CA ILE A 13 3.10 -11.45 8.67
C ILE A 13 2.00 -12.46 8.98
N GLN A 14 1.13 -12.71 8.01
CA GLN A 14 0.13 -13.77 8.04
C GLN A 14 0.33 -14.71 6.86
N THR A 15 0.23 -16.01 7.07
CA THR A 15 0.41 -17.01 6.01
C THR A 15 -0.83 -17.88 5.88
N GLY A 16 -1.18 -18.23 4.64
CA GLY A 16 -2.29 -19.11 4.31
C GLY A 16 -2.07 -19.86 3.00
N ILE A 17 -2.95 -20.81 2.70
CA ILE A 17 -2.92 -21.60 1.46
C ILE A 17 -4.07 -21.16 0.56
N VAL A 18 -3.76 -20.84 -0.70
CA VAL A 18 -4.73 -20.52 -1.75
C VAL A 18 -4.34 -21.30 -3.00
N GLU A 19 -5.24 -22.14 -3.51
CA GLU A 19 -4.98 -22.99 -4.70
C GLU A 19 -3.63 -23.73 -4.62
N ASP A 20 -3.40 -24.42 -3.49
CA ASP A 20 -2.17 -25.17 -3.19
C ASP A 20 -0.87 -24.33 -3.13
N LYS A 21 -0.98 -23.01 -3.15
CA LYS A 21 0.15 -22.08 -2.99
C LYS A 21 0.17 -21.52 -1.58
N ASN A 22 1.34 -21.55 -0.94
CA ASN A 22 1.58 -20.82 0.30
C ASN A 22 1.72 -19.33 -0.02
N ILE A 23 0.83 -18.52 0.54
CA ILE A 23 0.82 -17.06 0.40
C ILE A 23 1.09 -16.46 1.76
N SER A 24 2.10 -15.60 1.84
CA SER A 24 2.37 -14.76 3.01
C SER A 24 2.06 -13.31 2.67
N ILE A 25 1.29 -12.66 3.55
CA ILE A 25 0.94 -11.24 3.45
C ILE A 25 1.56 -10.54 4.65
N ILE A 26 2.27 -9.45 4.39
CA ILE A 26 2.83 -8.58 5.42
C ILE A 26 1.95 -7.33 5.46
N ASP A 27 1.20 -7.15 6.55
CA ASP A 27 0.49 -5.91 6.81
C ASP A 27 1.50 -4.87 7.33
N THR A 28 1.39 -3.64 6.85
CA THR A 28 2.31 -2.55 7.20
C THR A 28 1.54 -1.32 7.67
N PRO A 29 2.10 -0.53 8.60
CA PRO A 29 1.56 0.79 8.87
C PRO A 29 1.48 1.63 7.59
N GLY A 30 0.44 2.46 7.47
CA GLY A 30 0.27 3.33 6.31
C GLY A 30 1.33 4.45 6.25
N PHE A 31 1.75 4.83 5.04
CA PHE A 31 2.71 5.93 4.80
C PHE A 31 2.26 7.30 5.31
N PHE A 32 0.96 7.47 5.55
CA PHE A 32 0.36 8.69 6.07
C PHE A 32 -0.20 8.48 7.49
N ASN A 33 0.25 7.44 8.18
CA ASN A 33 -0.19 7.15 9.54
C ASN A 33 0.28 8.27 10.49
N THR A 34 -0.65 9.13 10.89
CA THR A 34 -0.39 10.25 11.82
C THR A 34 -0.12 9.80 13.25
N HIS A 35 -0.18 8.49 13.53
CA HIS A 35 0.10 7.89 14.83
C HIS A 35 1.52 7.34 14.96
N LEU A 36 2.37 7.47 13.94
CA LEU A 36 3.78 7.12 13.99
C LEU A 36 4.63 8.35 13.66
N THR A 37 5.77 8.47 14.32
CA THR A 37 6.85 9.36 13.92
C THR A 37 7.55 8.82 12.67
N ASP A 38 8.31 9.66 11.97
CA ASP A 38 9.06 9.23 10.78
C ASP A 38 10.08 8.13 11.12
N GLU A 39 10.67 8.17 12.31
CA GLU A 39 11.61 7.15 12.81
C GLU A 39 10.91 5.80 13.05
N GLU A 40 9.78 5.81 13.78
CA GLU A 40 8.99 4.60 14.00
C GLU A 40 8.48 4.00 12.67
N LEU A 41 8.10 4.86 11.71
CA LEU A 41 7.72 4.40 10.38
C LEU A 41 8.90 3.71 9.69
N GLN A 42 10.10 4.29 9.73
CA GLN A 42 11.31 3.69 9.15
C GLN A 42 11.68 2.35 9.78
N GLU A 43 11.49 2.20 11.10
CA GLU A 43 11.70 0.94 11.81
C GLU A 43 10.73 -0.15 11.33
N GLN A 44 9.43 0.17 11.22
CA GLN A 44 8.44 -0.79 10.74
C GLN A 44 8.66 -1.17 9.27
N MET A 45 9.12 -0.21 8.45
CA MET A 45 9.53 -0.49 7.08
C MET A 45 10.70 -1.47 7.02
N THR A 46 11.73 -1.28 7.85
CA THR A 46 12.86 -2.21 7.96
C THR A 46 12.42 -3.59 8.44
N LYS A 47 11.53 -3.64 9.45
CA LYS A 47 10.91 -4.87 9.95
C LYS A 47 10.18 -5.60 8.82
N SER A 48 9.37 -4.90 8.02
CA SER A 48 8.62 -5.51 6.92
C SER A 48 9.54 -6.14 5.86
N LEU A 49 10.65 -5.49 5.50
CA LEU A 49 11.63 -6.04 4.56
C LEU A 49 12.32 -7.28 5.13
N SER A 50 12.62 -7.29 6.44
CA SER A 50 13.17 -8.46 7.12
C SER A 50 12.18 -9.63 7.14
N LEU A 51 10.88 -9.37 7.38
CA LEU A 51 9.83 -10.38 7.34
C LEU A 51 9.64 -10.96 5.92
N ALA A 52 9.97 -10.17 4.90
CA ALA A 52 9.82 -10.55 3.50
C ALA A 52 11.01 -11.33 2.92
N HIS A 53 12.08 -11.59 3.68
CA HIS A 53 13.31 -12.20 3.15
C HIS A 53 13.02 -13.51 2.37
N PRO A 54 13.57 -13.70 1.14
CA PRO A 54 14.62 -12.91 0.45
C PRO A 54 14.16 -11.58 -0.16
N GLY A 55 12.85 -11.35 -0.23
CA GLY A 55 12.21 -10.13 -0.71
C GLY A 55 10.75 -10.42 -1.07
N PRO A 56 9.87 -9.39 -1.10
CA PRO A 56 8.50 -9.59 -1.51
C PRO A 56 8.42 -9.90 -3.00
N HIS A 57 7.51 -10.81 -3.37
CA HIS A 57 7.23 -11.10 -4.78
C HIS A 57 6.45 -9.97 -5.46
N VAL A 58 5.59 -9.30 -4.69
CA VAL A 58 4.67 -8.26 -5.13
C VAL A 58 4.47 -7.28 -3.98
N PHE A 59 4.44 -5.98 -4.29
CA PHE A 59 3.94 -4.94 -3.39
C PHE A 59 2.48 -4.64 -3.71
N LEU A 60 1.64 -4.51 -2.69
CA LEU A 60 0.25 -4.12 -2.86
C LEU A 60 0.04 -2.71 -2.31
N LEU A 61 -0.21 -1.74 -3.19
CA LEU A 61 -0.57 -0.39 -2.80
C LEU A 61 -2.10 -0.28 -2.69
N VAL A 62 -2.61 -0.11 -1.48
CA VAL A 62 -4.05 0.06 -1.25
C VAL A 62 -4.41 1.53 -1.19
N ILE A 63 -5.30 1.99 -2.07
CA ILE A 63 -5.81 3.36 -2.12
C ILE A 63 -7.31 3.33 -1.85
N ASN A 64 -7.74 3.88 -0.71
CA ASN A 64 -9.17 4.07 -0.43
C ASN A 64 -9.62 5.44 -0.93
N LEU A 65 -10.47 5.47 -1.96
CA LEU A 65 -10.94 6.71 -2.59
C LEU A 65 -11.80 7.60 -1.68
N GLU A 66 -12.34 7.06 -0.59
CA GLU A 66 -13.14 7.84 0.36
C GLU A 66 -12.28 8.69 1.29
N THR A 67 -11.09 8.19 1.62
CA THR A 67 -10.14 8.85 2.51
C THR A 67 -9.01 9.53 1.76
N PHE A 68 -8.84 9.21 0.46
CA PHE A 68 -7.77 9.73 -0.39
C PHE A 68 -7.92 11.25 -0.62
N LYS A 69 -7.13 12.03 0.11
CA LYS A 69 -7.11 13.50 0.04
C LYS A 69 -6.11 14.03 -0.99
N GLU A 70 -6.27 15.31 -1.32
CA GLU A 70 -5.40 16.04 -2.24
C GLU A 70 -3.92 16.00 -1.85
N ASP A 71 -3.63 16.06 -0.55
CA ASP A 71 -2.27 16.02 0.00
C ASP A 71 -1.61 14.63 -0.13
N GLU A 72 -2.40 13.58 -0.38
CA GLU A 72 -1.94 12.21 -0.62
C GLU A 72 -1.66 11.95 -2.12
N ARG A 73 -1.93 12.93 -3.00
CA ARG A 73 -1.74 12.82 -4.47
C ARG A 73 -0.27 12.65 -4.91
N ASN A 74 0.70 12.74 -4.00
CA ASN A 74 2.11 12.44 -4.26
C ASN A 74 2.55 11.05 -3.77
N ILE A 75 1.61 10.13 -3.54
CA ILE A 75 1.92 8.78 -3.06
C ILE A 75 2.91 8.04 -3.96
N ALA A 76 2.82 8.19 -5.29
CA ALA A 76 3.77 7.63 -6.23
C ALA A 76 5.19 8.18 -5.99
N LYS A 77 5.33 9.49 -5.75
CA LYS A 77 6.64 10.07 -5.44
C LYS A 77 7.21 9.56 -4.11
N LYS A 78 6.38 9.45 -3.07
CA LYS A 78 6.81 8.89 -1.76
C LYS A 78 7.22 7.43 -1.86
N ILE A 79 6.45 6.60 -2.58
CA ILE A 79 6.80 5.19 -2.81
C ILE A 79 8.13 5.09 -3.57
N GLN A 80 8.35 5.97 -4.56
CA GLN A 80 9.60 6.03 -5.31
C GLN A 80 10.78 6.42 -4.42
N GLU A 81 10.62 7.41 -3.54
CA GLU A 81 11.65 7.85 -2.61
C GLU A 81 12.01 6.76 -1.59
N ILE A 82 11.02 5.97 -1.14
CA ILE A 82 11.19 5.00 -0.06
C ILE A 82 11.72 3.65 -0.57
N PHE A 83 11.16 3.12 -1.66
CA PHE A 83 11.53 1.79 -2.16
C PHE A 83 12.42 1.82 -3.41
N GLY A 84 12.54 2.98 -4.06
CA GLY A 84 13.23 3.13 -5.33
C GLY A 84 12.32 2.87 -6.53
N ALA A 85 12.74 3.36 -7.71
CA ALA A 85 11.91 3.30 -8.92
C ALA A 85 11.66 1.87 -9.45
N GLN A 86 12.51 0.89 -9.12
CA GLN A 86 12.33 -0.50 -9.58
C GLN A 86 11.14 -1.19 -8.90
N THR A 87 10.74 -0.72 -7.73
CA THR A 87 9.64 -1.30 -6.94
C THR A 87 8.31 -1.21 -7.66
N PHE A 88 8.09 -0.18 -8.48
CA PHE A 88 6.86 -0.04 -9.27
C PHE A 88 6.65 -1.19 -10.25
N MET A 89 7.72 -1.86 -10.71
CA MET A 89 7.59 -3.02 -11.61
C MET A 89 6.91 -4.21 -10.92
N PHE A 90 6.93 -4.24 -9.59
CA PHE A 90 6.34 -5.30 -8.77
C PHE A 90 5.15 -4.80 -7.94
N THR A 91 4.63 -3.60 -8.23
CA THR A 91 3.50 -3.00 -7.48
C THR A 91 2.17 -3.25 -8.18
N LEU A 92 1.23 -3.88 -7.49
CA LEU A 92 -0.19 -3.91 -7.82
C LEU A 92 -0.89 -2.79 -7.04
N VAL A 93 -1.73 -2.01 -7.72
CA VAL A 93 -2.56 -0.99 -7.07
C VAL A 93 -3.96 -1.54 -6.87
N LEU A 94 -4.40 -1.64 -5.62
CA LEU A 94 -5.75 -2.00 -5.23
C LEU A 94 -6.50 -0.74 -4.83
N VAL A 95 -7.54 -0.40 -5.60
CA VAL A 95 -8.41 0.75 -5.30
C VAL A 95 -9.68 0.27 -4.62
N THR A 96 -10.01 0.85 -3.47
CA THR A 96 -11.23 0.56 -2.69
C THR A 96 -12.13 1.81 -2.59
N GLY A 97 -13.41 1.63 -2.24
CA GLY A 97 -14.39 2.73 -2.13
C GLY A 97 -14.92 3.26 -3.48
N ARG A 98 -14.68 2.54 -4.57
CA ARG A 98 -15.09 2.93 -5.93
C ARG A 98 -16.59 3.12 -6.07
N GLU A 99 -17.37 2.31 -5.38
CA GLU A 99 -18.83 2.31 -5.39
C GLU A 99 -19.45 3.63 -4.93
N LYS A 100 -18.73 4.42 -4.12
CA LYS A 100 -19.19 5.74 -3.67
C LYS A 100 -18.84 6.88 -4.62
N MET A 101 -18.12 6.59 -5.70
CA MET A 101 -17.66 7.58 -6.68
C MET A 101 -18.54 7.57 -7.94
N SER A 102 -18.83 8.75 -8.49
CA SER A 102 -19.49 8.84 -9.80
C SER A 102 -18.60 8.33 -10.93
N ARG A 103 -19.19 7.98 -12.09
CA ARG A 103 -18.41 7.62 -13.29
C ARG A 103 -17.46 8.74 -13.71
N ARG A 104 -17.86 10.00 -13.55
CA ARG A 104 -17.06 11.17 -13.93
C ARG A 104 -15.81 11.32 -13.06
N GLU A 105 -15.98 11.27 -11.73
CA GLU A 105 -14.87 11.35 -10.78
C GLU A 105 -13.87 10.20 -11.00
N TRP A 106 -14.36 8.99 -11.29
CA TRP A 106 -13.51 7.87 -11.62
C TRP A 106 -12.71 8.04 -12.90
N MET A 107 -13.36 8.55 -13.96
CA MET A 107 -12.64 8.86 -15.19
C MET A 107 -11.58 9.93 -14.96
N LEU A 108 -11.86 10.96 -14.13
CA LEU A 108 -10.84 11.95 -13.77
C LEU A 108 -9.68 11.31 -13.00
N PHE A 109 -9.96 10.40 -12.06
CA PHE A 109 -8.93 9.67 -11.32
C PHE A 109 -8.03 8.81 -12.22
N ILE A 110 -8.61 8.05 -13.16
CA ILE A 110 -7.83 7.20 -14.10
C ILE A 110 -7.08 8.03 -15.15
N LEU A 111 -7.70 9.11 -15.64
CA LEU A 111 -7.14 9.92 -16.73
C LEU A 111 -6.12 10.94 -16.26
N ASP A 112 -6.06 11.22 -14.95
CA ASP A 112 -4.95 11.99 -14.39
C ASP A 112 -3.65 11.22 -14.69
N ALA A 113 -2.75 11.87 -15.42
CA ALA A 113 -1.61 11.24 -16.12
C ALA A 113 -0.52 10.70 -15.18
N LYS A 114 -0.81 10.51 -13.89
CA LYS A 114 0.13 10.24 -12.80
C LYS A 114 0.29 8.76 -12.46
N PHE A 115 -0.52 7.88 -13.06
CA PHE A 115 -0.43 6.42 -12.92
C PHE A 115 -0.14 5.70 -14.26
N ARG A 116 0.34 6.45 -15.26
CA ARG A 116 0.90 5.90 -16.50
C ARG A 116 2.42 5.85 -16.44
#